data_AF-K6DGF3-F1
#
_entry.id   AF-K6DGF3-F1
#
_cell.length_a   1.000
_cell.length_b   1.000
_cell.length_c   1.000
_cell.angle_alpha   90.00
_cell.angle_beta   90.00
_cell.angle_gamma   90.00
#
_symmetry.space_group_name_H-M   'P 1'
#
loop_
_entity.id
_entity.type
_entity.pdbx_description
1 polymer ?
#
loop_
_entity_poly.entity_id
_entity_poly.type
_entity_poly.pdbx_seq_one_letter_code
_entity_poly.pdbx_strand_id
1 'polypeptide(L)' 'MELKLFAVSLRGRKAYKDEAGTLYLECTSCQSIKNHYNFTRDKKGFQGKNSGCLECRNELNKRYRMRAKG' A
#
# COMPACT_ATOMS: atom_id res chain seq x y z
N MET A 1 -12.58 12.39 -9.21
CA MET A 1 -12.74 11.04 -8.65
C MET A 1 -12.93 11.19 -7.15
N GLU A 2 -14.07 10.76 -6.63
CA GLU A 2 -14.35 10.77 -5.19
C GLU A 2 -13.99 9.41 -4.58
N LEU A 3 -13.25 9.40 -3.48
CA LEU A 3 -12.85 8.19 -2.77
C LEU A 3 -13.62 8.09 -1.46
N LYS A 4 -14.39 7.01 -1.30
CA LYS A 4 -15.17 6.75 -0.08
C LYS A 4 -14.45 5.74 0.79
N LEU A 5 -14.39 6.00 2.09
CA LEU A 5 -13.79 5.09 3.06
C LEU A 5 -14.58 3.77 3.05
N PHE A 6 -13.89 2.68 2.78
CA PHE A 6 -14.46 1.35 2.65
C PHE A 6 -14.19 0.49 3.87
N ALA A 7 -12.95 0.50 4.38
CA ALA A 7 -12.56 -0.28 5.55
C ALA A 7 -11.35 0.33 6.26
N VAL A 8 -11.19 0.00 7.54
CA VAL A 8 -10.04 0.37 8.35
C VAL A 8 -9.48 -0.91 9.00
N SER A 9 -8.17 -1.11 8.92
CA SER A 9 -7.50 -2.22 9.59
C SER A 9 -7.40 -2.01 11.10
N LEU A 10 -7.10 -3.07 11.86
CA LEU A 10 -6.85 -2.99 13.31
C LEU A 10 -5.76 -1.98 13.71
N ARG A 11 -4.81 -1.69 12.79
CA ARG A 11 -3.71 -0.74 13.01
C ARG A 11 -3.96 0.62 12.34
N GLY A 12 -5.20 0.93 11.97
CA GLY A 12 -5.60 2.24 11.44
C GLY A 12 -5.41 2.46 9.94
N ARG A 13 -4.76 1.55 9.21
CA ARG A 13 -4.61 1.66 7.73
C ARG A 13 -5.98 1.68 7.05
N LYS A 14 -6.18 2.65 6.16
CA LYS A 14 -7.45 2.87 5.46
C LYS A 14 -7.49 2.25 4.06
N ALA A 15 -8.66 1.74 3.69
CA ALA A 15 -9.01 1.31 2.34
C ALA A 15 -10.18 2.14 1.83
N TYR A 16 -10.17 2.46 0.55
CA TYR A 16 -11.17 3.30 -0.10
C TYR A 16 -11.68 2.63 -1.37
N LYS A 17 -12.89 2.99 -1.79
CA LYS A 17 -13.42 2.66 -3.12
C LYS A 17 -13.84 3.92 -3.85
N ASP A 18 -13.63 3.93 -5.17
CA ASP A 18 -14.31 4.89 -6.04
C ASP A 18 -15.72 4.40 -6.41
N GLU A 19 -16.44 5.21 -7.17
CA GLU A 19 -17.80 4.91 -7.62
C GLU A 19 -17.88 3.67 -8.52
N ALA A 20 -16.79 3.32 -9.20
CA ALA A 20 -16.69 2.11 -10.01
C ALA A 20 -16.33 0.86 -9.17
N GLY A 21 -16.17 1.01 -7.85
CA GLY A 21 -15.80 -0.07 -6.94
C GLY A 21 -14.31 -0.42 -6.94
N THR A 22 -13.47 0.38 -7.60
CA THR A 22 -12.02 0.19 -7.66
C THR A 22 -11.43 0.39 -6.27
N LEU A 23 -10.60 -0.56 -5.82
CA LEU A 23 -9.98 -0.51 -4.50
C LEU A 23 -8.71 0.37 -4.50
N TYR A 24 -8.65 1.28 -3.53
CA TYR A 24 -7.48 2.08 -3.20
C TYR A 24 -7.09 1.81 -1.75
N LEU A 25 -5.78 1.85 -1.48
CA LEU A 25 -5.22 1.60 -0.16
C LEU A 25 -4.26 2.72 0.20
N GLU A 26 -4.27 3.08 1.48
CA GLU A 26 -3.27 3.95 2.07
C GLU A 26 -1.94 3.19 2.23
N CYS A 27 -0.84 3.83 1.81
CA CYS A 27 0.49 3.32 2.07
C CYS A 27 0.96 3.74 3.47
N THR A 28 1.41 2.79 4.29
CA THR A 28 1.87 3.11 5.65
C THR A 28 3.27 3.76 5.68
N SER A 29 3.99 3.79 4.56
CA SER A 29 5.33 4.37 4.46
C SER A 29 5.30 5.82 3.97
N CYS A 30 4.56 6.11 2.90
CA CYS A 30 4.46 7.46 2.33
C CYS A 30 3.10 8.14 2.54
N GLN A 31 2.18 7.50 3.26
CA GLN A 31 0.83 8.01 3.57
C GLN A 31 -0.05 8.36 2.36
N SER A 32 0.42 8.07 1.14
CA SER A 32 -0.35 8.30 -0.07
C SER A 32 -1.41 7.22 -0.27
N ILE A 33 -2.59 7.64 -0.75
CA ILE A 33 -3.64 6.74 -1.21
C ILE A 33 -3.31 6.35 -2.65
N LYS A 34 -3.19 5.05 -2.91
CA LYS A 34 -2.84 4.51 -4.24
C LYS A 34 -3.76 3.35 -4.59
N ASN A 35 -3.93 3.09 -5.88
CA ASN A 35 -4.70 1.93 -6.32
C ASN A 35 -4.08 0.63 -5.78
N HIS A 36 -4.91 -0.36 -5.43
CA HIS A 36 -4.48 -1.65 -4.87
C HIS A 36 -3.45 -2.41 -5.74
N TYR A 37 -3.37 -2.16 -7.05
CA TYR A 37 -2.32 -2.75 -7.90
C TYR A 37 -0.92 -2.18 -7.62
N ASN A 38 -0.81 -1.01 -7.00
CA ASN A 38 0.46 -0.43 -6.54
C ASN A 38 1.00 -1.08 -5.25
N PHE A 39 0.39 -2.18 -4.81
CA PHE A 39 0.78 -2.93 -3.63
C PHE A 39 0.97 -4.41 -4.00
N THR A 40 2.04 -5.01 -3.51
CA THR A 40 2.30 -6.44 -3.69
C THR A 40 1.22 -7.27 -2.97
N ARG A 41 0.89 -8.42 -3.54
CA ARG A 41 -0.03 -9.38 -2.90
C ARG A 41 0.57 -9.90 -1.60
N ASP A 42 -0.25 -9.98 -0.56
CA ASP A 42 0.09 -10.54 0.74
C ASP A 42 -1.17 -11.16 1.36
N LYS A 43 -1.23 -12.48 1.44
CA LYS A 43 -2.42 -13.22 1.91
C LYS A 43 -2.82 -12.84 3.34
N LYS A 44 -1.85 -12.45 4.18
CA LYS A 44 -2.09 -12.04 5.57
C LYS A 44 -2.24 -10.51 5.69
N GLY A 45 -2.03 -9.79 4.58
CA GLY A 45 -2.11 -8.34 4.53
C GLY A 45 -3.56 -7.84 4.49
N PHE A 46 -3.75 -6.61 4.97
CA PHE A 46 -5.05 -5.94 4.90
C PHE A 46 -5.51 -5.84 3.43
N GLN A 47 -6.74 -6.29 3.15
CA GLN A 47 -7.29 -6.42 1.79
C GLN A 47 -6.42 -7.27 0.85
N GLY A 48 -5.68 -8.25 1.39
CA GLY A 48 -4.80 -9.13 0.61
C GLY A 48 -3.56 -8.43 0.04
N LYS A 49 -3.18 -7.28 0.61
CA LYS A 49 -2.12 -6.42 0.11
C LYS A 49 -1.14 -6.01 1.20
N ASN A 50 0.13 -5.90 0.81
CA ASN A 50 1.17 -5.40 1.70
C ASN A 50 0.91 -3.93 2.11
N SER A 51 1.48 -3.51 3.24
CA SER A 51 1.28 -2.16 3.82
C SER A 51 2.04 -1.06 3.08
N GLY A 52 3.21 -1.39 2.51
CA GLY A 52 4.01 -0.50 1.69
C GLY A 52 3.64 -0.58 0.21
N CYS A 53 3.59 0.57 -0.48
CA CYS A 53 3.44 0.60 -1.92
C CYS A 53 4.73 0.12 -2.61
N LEU A 54 4.63 -0.24 -3.89
CA LEU A 54 5.75 -0.73 -4.70
C LEU A 54 6.93 0.24 -4.71
N GLU A 55 6.67 1.54 -4.80
CA GLU A 55 7.73 2.56 -4.82
C GLU A 55 8.55 2.57 -3.52
N CYS A 56 7.88 2.64 -2.36
CA CYS A 56 8.56 2.60 -1.07
C CYS A 56 9.33 1.30 -0.87
N ARG A 57 8.78 0.16 -1.32
CA ARG A 57 9.47 -1.14 -1.25
C ARG A 57 10.69 -1.19 -2.15
N ASN A 58 10.58 -0.64 -3.37
CA ASN A 58 11.70 -0.56 -4.30
C ASN A 58 12.82 0.32 -3.76
N GLU A 59 12.48 1.45 -3.14
CA GLU A 59 13.45 2.33 -2.49
C GLU A 59 14.15 1.63 -1.31
N LEU A 60 13.40 0.95 -0.44
CA LEU A 60 13.96 0.12 0.63
C LEU A 60 14.93 -0.93 0.07
N ASN A 61 14.53 -1.66 -0.96
CA ASN A 61 15.37 -2.68 -1.60
C ASN A 61 16.65 -2.08 -2.21
N LYS A 62 16.58 -0.89 -2.83
CA LYS A 62 17.77 -0.17 -3.32
C LYS A 62 18.72 0.15 -2.17
N ARG A 63 18.21 0.69 -1.06
CA ARG A 63 19.01 1.00 0.14
C ARG A 63 19.68 -0.25 0.73
N TYR A 64 18.97 -1.38 0.81
CA TYR A 64 19.54 -2.65 1.26
C TYR A 64 20.68 -3.13 0.37
N ARG A 65 20.50 -3.07 -0.96
CA ARG A 65 21.55 -3.46 -1.92
C ARG A 65 22.79 -2.57 -1.85
N MET A 66 22.62 -1.28 -1.58
CA MET A 66 23.75 -0.37 -1.36
C MET A 66 24.52 -0.72 -0.09
N ARG A 67 23.81 -1.05 1.00
CA ARG A 67 24.44 -1.46 2.27
C ARG A 67 25.16 -2.81 2.20
N ALA A 68 24.68 -3.75 1.39
CA ALA A 68 25.31 -5.06 1.23
C ALA A 68 26.59 -5.05 0.38
N LYS A 69 26.96 -3.90 -0.20
CA LYS A 69 28.15 -3.73 -1.04
C LYS A 69 29.28 -2.94 -0.36
N GLY A 70 29.07 -2.46 0.86
CA GLY A 70 30.08 -1.79 1.69
C GLY A 70 30.41 -2.64 2.89
#